data_AF-A0A3D2MHN1-F1
#
_entry.id   AF-A0A3D2MHN1-F1
#
_cell.length_a   1.000
_cell.length_b   1.000
_cell.length_c   1.000
_cell.angle_alpha   90.00
_cell.angle_beta   90.00
_cell.angle_gamma   90.00
#
_symmetry.space_group_name_H-M   'P 1'
#
loop_
_entity.id
_entity.type
_entity.pdbx_description
1 polymer ?
#
loop_
_entity_poly.entity_id
_entity_poly.type
_entity_poly.pdbx_seq_one_letter_code
_entity_poly.pdbx_strand_id
1 'polypeptide(L)'
;LAHADSTLLVASMQALGVDPHKLIEQEKLGDMQGLLRWLGVFNDVHVNVREVVNVIRRSPYLPKIPVHGLVIDIITGKLELVDKG
;
A
#
# COMPACT_ATOMS: atom_id res chain seq x y z
N LEU A 1 -4.39 10.48 2.15
CA LEU A 1 -4.26 9.00 2.06
C LEU A 1 -2.80 8.72 1.73
N ALA A 2 -2.13 7.94 2.58
CA ALA A 2 -0.78 8.27 3.04
C ALA A 2 0.33 8.18 1.98
N HIS A 3 0.77 9.34 1.46
CA HIS A 3 2.17 9.56 1.15
C HIS A 3 2.94 9.52 2.48
N ALA A 4 3.17 8.32 3.03
CA ALA A 4 3.91 8.20 4.26
C ALA A 4 5.38 8.48 3.94
N ASP A 5 5.86 9.65 4.36
CA ASP A 5 7.29 9.93 4.39
C ASP A 5 7.92 8.91 5.35
N SER A 6 8.71 8.01 4.78
CA SER A 6 9.38 6.92 5.51
C SER A 6 10.25 7.47 6.64
N THR A 7 10.80 8.67 6.47
CA THR A 7 11.60 9.37 7.48
C THR A 7 10.75 9.76 8.68
N LEU A 8 9.58 10.37 8.43
CA LEU A 8 8.66 10.78 9.50
C LEU A 8 8.08 9.57 10.23
N LEU A 9 7.81 8.49 9.50
CA LEU A 9 7.31 7.23 10.06
C LEU A 9 8.33 6.61 11.02
N VAL A 10 9.59 6.47 10.59
CA VAL A 10 10.68 5.94 11.42
C VAL A 10 10.90 6.81 12.66
N ALA A 11 10.93 8.13 12.49
CA ALA A 11 11.07 9.06 13.60
C ALA A 11 9.90 8.93 14.61
N SER A 12 8.67 8.76 14.12
CA SER A 12 7.50 8.57 14.98
C SER A 12 7.56 7.26 15.75
N MET A 13 8.00 6.16 15.12
CA MET A 13 8.20 4.87 15.79
C MET A 13 9.23 4.98 16.92
N GLN A 14 10.37 5.62 16.65
CA GLN A 14 11.42 5.82 17.64
C GLN A 14 10.96 6.70 18.81
N ALA A 15 10.20 7.76 18.54
CA ALA A 15 9.61 8.61 19.58
C ALA A 15 8.64 7.85 20.49
N LEU A 16 8.00 6.80 19.98
CA LEU A 16 7.13 5.89 20.74
C LEU A 16 7.90 4.74 21.42
N GLY A 17 9.23 4.72 21.34
CA GLY A 17 10.08 3.67 21.92
C GLY A 17 10.10 2.37 21.11
N VAL A 18 9.61 2.39 19.87
CA VAL A 18 9.65 1.25 18.96
C VAL A 18 10.92 1.32 18.11
N ASP A 19 11.76 0.28 18.20
CA ASP A 19 12.93 0.13 17.33
C ASP A 19 12.53 -0.54 15.99
N PRO A 20 12.63 0.17 14.85
CA PRO A 20 12.27 -0.39 13.54
C PRO A 20 13.15 -1.57 13.13
N HIS A 21 14.43 -1.61 13.53
CA HIS A 21 15.34 -2.69 13.16
C HIS A 21 14.94 -4.01 13.84
N LYS A 22 14.59 -3.93 15.12
CA LYS A 22 14.07 -5.08 15.85
C LYS A 22 12.79 -5.62 15.20
N LEU A 23 11.90 -4.75 14.76
CA LEU A 23 10.67 -5.15 14.08
C LEU A 23 10.96 -5.84 12.73
N ILE A 24 11.90 -5.30 11.94
CA ILE A 24 12.35 -5.92 10.68
C ILE A 24 12.86 -7.35 10.91
N GLU A 25 13.65 -7.56 11.96
CA GLU A 25 14.19 -8.87 12.30
C GLU A 25 13.10 -9.84 12.78
N GLN A 26 12.26 -9.41 13.73
CA GLN A 26 11.20 -10.24 14.32
C GLN A 26 10.19 -10.71 13.28
N GLU A 27 9.78 -9.82 12.39
CA GLU A 27 8.80 -10.09 11.33
C GLU A 27 9.45 -10.61 10.04
N LYS A 28 10.79 -10.81 10.03
CA LYS A 28 11.57 -11.33 8.89
C LYS A 28 11.35 -10.54 7.59
N LEU A 29 11.32 -9.21 7.69
CA LEU A 29 10.97 -8.32 6.58
C LEU A 29 12.14 -8.04 5.64
N GLY A 30 13.34 -8.47 6.01
CA GLY A 30 14.57 -8.36 5.22
C GLY A 30 15.21 -6.98 5.34
N ASP A 31 14.49 -5.94 4.95
CA ASP A 31 15.00 -4.57 4.96
C ASP A 31 13.93 -3.53 5.33
N MET A 32 14.35 -2.26 5.36
CA MET A 32 13.48 -1.12 5.62
C MET A 32 12.32 -1.04 4.62
N GLN A 33 12.57 -1.36 3.34
CA GLN A 33 11.50 -1.37 2.34
C GLN A 33 10.50 -2.50 2.57
N GLY A 34 10.94 -3.64 3.11
CA GLY A 34 10.10 -4.73 3.58
C GLY A 34 9.16 -4.27 4.68
N LEU A 35 9.67 -3.49 5.64
CA LEU A 35 8.81 -2.89 6.67
C LEU A 35 7.80 -1.91 6.08
N LEU A 36 8.22 -1.03 5.16
CA LEU A 36 7.30 -0.10 4.51
C LEU A 36 6.18 -0.83 3.73
N ARG A 37 6.53 -1.89 2.99
CA ARG A 37 5.55 -2.74 2.30
C ARG A 37 4.62 -3.44 3.28
N TRP A 38 5.15 -3.97 4.39
CA TRP A 38 4.36 -4.65 5.42
C TRP A 38 3.38 -3.70 6.11
N LEU A 39 3.79 -2.45 6.35
CA LEU A 39 2.91 -1.38 6.86
C LEU A 39 1.91 -0.86 5.81
N GLY A 40 1.95 -1.37 4.58
CA GLY A 40 1.08 -0.92 3.49
C GLY A 40 1.38 0.51 3.02
N VAL A 41 2.60 1.00 3.25
CA VAL A 41 3.04 2.28 2.71
C VAL A 41 3.24 2.13 1.20
N PHE A 42 2.49 2.94 0.45
CA PHE A 42 2.65 3.08 -1.00
C PHE A 42 2.96 4.55 -1.32
N ASN A 43 3.76 4.76 -2.37
CA ASN A 43 4.07 6.12 -2.81
C ASN A 43 2.88 6.78 -3.52
N ASP A 44 1.99 5.99 -4.10
CA ASP A 44 0.85 6.47 -4.89
C ASP A 44 -0.31 5.46 -4.81
N VAL A 45 -1.48 5.92 -4.35
CA VAL A 45 -2.69 5.07 -4.22
C VAL A 45 -3.12 4.54 -5.59
N HIS A 46 -3.04 5.37 -6.63
CA HIS A 46 -3.48 5.04 -7.99
C HIS A 46 -2.61 3.95 -8.59
N VAL A 47 -1.29 3.99 -8.33
CA VAL A 47 -0.37 2.92 -8.74
C VAL A 47 -0.75 1.61 -8.05
N ASN A 48 -0.92 1.64 -6.72
CA ASN A 48 -1.30 0.45 -5.95
C ASN A 48 -2.63 -0.16 -6.42
N VAL A 49 -3.66 0.65 -6.67
CA VAL A 49 -4.94 0.17 -7.20
C VAL A 49 -4.77 -0.48 -8.57
N ARG A 50 -3.98 0.12 -9.47
CA ARG A 50 -3.75 -0.40 -10.83
C ARG A 50 -3.00 -1.74 -10.80
N GLU A 51 -2.03 -1.91 -9.89
CA GLU A 51 -1.33 -3.18 -9.68
C GLU A 51 -2.26 -4.28 -9.19
N VAL A 52 -3.08 -3.99 -8.17
CA VAL A 52 -4.04 -4.96 -7.62
C VAL A 52 -5.08 -5.38 -8.66
N VAL A 53 -5.63 -4.43 -9.42
CA VAL A 53 -6.56 -4.72 -10.52
C VAL A 53 -5.93 -5.68 -11.54
N ASN A 54 -4.66 -5.45 -11.90
CA ASN A 54 -3.95 -6.32 -12.83
C ASN A 54 -3.71 -7.73 -12.26
N VAL A 55 -3.42 -7.86 -10.95
CA VAL A 55 -3.31 -9.16 -10.27
C VAL A 55 -4.63 -9.93 -10.34
N ILE A 56 -5.76 -9.28 -10.01
CA ILE A 56 -7.10 -9.89 -10.05
C ILE A 56 -7.42 -10.35 -11.48
N ARG A 57 -7.20 -9.49 -12.48
CA ARG A 57 -7.46 -9.77 -13.91
C ARG A 57 -6.63 -10.96 -14.43
N ARG A 58 -5.37 -11.06 -14.02
CA ARG A 58 -4.45 -12.14 -14.43
C ARG A 58 -4.62 -13.42 -13.64
N SER A 59 -5.27 -13.37 -12.47
CA SER A 59 -5.42 -14.54 -11.58
C SER A 59 -5.98 -15.76 -12.34
N PRO A 60 -5.33 -16.94 -12.25
CA PRO A 60 -5.86 -18.19 -12.78
C PRO A 60 -7.02 -18.73 -11.92
N TYR A 61 -7.21 -18.19 -10.71
CA TYR A 61 -8.20 -18.64 -9.75
C TYR A 61 -9.51 -17.83 -9.80
N LEU A 62 -9.58 -16.79 -10.64
CA LEU A 62 -10.75 -15.93 -10.78
C LEU A 62 -11.29 -15.97 -12.22
N PRO A 63 -12.62 -15.87 -12.40
CA PRO A 63 -13.22 -15.79 -13.73
C PRO A 63 -12.76 -14.53 -14.47
N LYS A 64 -12.71 -14.61 -15.80
CA LYS A 64 -12.32 -13.48 -16.66
C LYS A 64 -13.51 -12.53 -16.85
N ILE A 65 -13.68 -11.65 -15.87
CA ILE A 65 -14.70 -10.60 -15.85
C ILE A 65 -14.05 -9.20 -15.86
N PRO A 66 -14.77 -8.14 -16.25
CA PRO A 66 -14.31 -6.77 -16.08
C PRO A 66 -13.95 -6.48 -14.62
N VAL A 67 -12.79 -5.85 -14.41
CA VAL A 67 -12.31 -5.42 -13.11
C VAL A 67 -11.99 -3.94 -13.20
N HIS A 68 -12.67 -3.13 -12.39
CA HIS A 68 -12.47 -1.68 -12.33
C HIS A 68 -11.72 -1.30 -11.05
N GLY A 69 -10.79 -0.37 -11.16
CA GLY A 69 -10.08 0.24 -10.03
C GLY A 69 -10.64 1.62 -9.72
N LEU A 70 -11.00 1.87 -8.47
CA LEU A 70 -11.53 3.15 -7.99
C LEU A 70 -10.69 3.65 -6.82
N VAL A 71 -10.53 4.97 -6.73
CA VAL A 71 -9.99 5.66 -5.55
C VAL A 71 -11.05 6.61 -5.03
N ILE A 72 -11.28 6.57 -3.72
CA ILE A 72 -12.20 7.50 -3.05
C ILE A 72 -11.40 8.58 -2.32
N ASP A 73 -11.75 9.84 -2.57
CA ASP A 73 -11.37 10.94 -1.72
C ASP A 73 -12.28 10.93 -0.48
N ILE A 74 -11.70 10.66 0.69
CA ILE A 74 -12.43 10.56 1.96
C ILE A 74 -12.91 11.92 2.50
N ILE A 75 -12.37 13.03 2.02
CA ILE A 75 -12.77 14.38 2.44
C ILE A 75 -13.98 14.84 1.63
N THR A 76 -13.94 14.62 0.32
CA THR A 76 -14.99 15.10 -0.60
C THR A 76 -16.03 14.04 -0.95
N GLY A 77 -15.74 12.76 -0.71
CA GLY A 77 -16.54 11.62 -1.16
C GLY A 77 -16.42 11.33 -2.66
N LYS A 78 -15.58 12.07 -3.40
CA LYS A 78 -15.42 11.89 -4.85
C LYS A 78 -14.80 10.52 -5.14
N LEU A 79 -15.42 9.79 -6.07
CA LEU A 79 -14.85 8.58 -6.65
C LEU A 79 -14.13 8.91 -7.95
N GLU A 80 -12.87 8.50 -8.04
CA GLU A 80 -12.05 8.57 -9.24
C GLU A 80 -11.86 7.18 -9.83
N LEU A 81 -12.14 7.04 -11.12
CA LEU A 81 -11.86 5.83 -11.88
C LEU A 81 -10.39 5.80 -12.29
N VAL A 82 -9.64 4.84 -11.74
CA VAL A 82 -8.20 4.68 -11.98
C VAL A 82 -7.92 3.67 -13.10
N ASP A 83 -8.70 2.60 -13.18
CA ASP A 83 -8.56 1.57 -14.20
C ASP A 83 -9.94 1.08 -14.66
N LYS A 84 -10.17 1.10 -15.97
CA LYS A 84 -11.43 0.65 -16.58
C LYS A 84 -11.21 -0.71 -17.24
N GLY A 85 -11.69 -1.77 -16.60
CA GLY A 85 -11.71 -3.13 -17.17
C GLY A 85 -12.94 -3.47 -17.96
#